data_AF-A0A2M6ZT84-F1
#
_entry.id   AF-A0A2M6ZT84-F1
#
_cell.length_a   1.000
_cell.length_b   1.000
_cell.length_c   1.000
_cell.angle_alpha   90.00
_cell.angle_beta   90.00
_cell.angle_gamma   90.00
#
_symmetry.space_group_name_H-M   'P 1'
#
loop_
_entity.id
_entity.type
_entity.pdbx_description
1 polymer ?
#
loop_
_entity_poly.entity_id
_entity_poly.type
_entity_poly.pdbx_seq_one_letter_code
_entity_poly.pdbx_strand_id
1 'polypeptide(L)'
;MKETLFFENVAVEIASQKQILGGVELIPNNTTAYLIATMLHSLPASNKRNRAFSYKTLLNSYKSIPNQRANVEHQMAYLDTSITDKQIGHIVAVDIEILKNTVAVPEKPVAVKVAIAMYKTNEDATKILNDIATKKDTWSVSMECLYDEKNVSLYWNGQFYPITSATEDMKACIASNRVDNYNGKPMYFCPGGEDGEISFSGIALTKSPADKNAKIISLLSSFGEGNPLDSNIKILIASDGTERGTRFFIEGNEVTDFTELYFNCYKNTGNSLIGTVDCSYGREEKREGGFVESEFFRLKQINKEVNQSLVADFKSCSASEFEIGAKWTRSFINDLPDSAFAVIEPAYKAGETTNKNARHLPHHNSDGSIDDAHLRNANARVNQILPITDSITKEELRTSAIKHLSKHKLENEKGGIEMTQEEVDKKLAEQSKMFEKEKVVALETAKAIWEAEIAFQKIETAKREERLKSIETAFCLTEELKEMVNEIACSVEGDKKFERLVKVLQSLKPVAKGIETASVGTNINKGKAFVPSSVNGTTAETKIYRSM
;
A
#
# COMPACT_ATOMS: atom_id res chain seq x y z
N MET A 1 26.73 26.53 -35.50
CA MET A 1 25.45 25.80 -35.71
C MET A 1 24.90 25.45 -34.35
N LYS A 2 23.68 25.89 -34.04
CA LYS A 2 22.92 25.49 -32.85
C LYS A 2 22.27 24.14 -33.16
N GLU A 3 22.49 23.14 -32.31
CA GLU A 3 21.62 21.96 -32.28
C GLU A 3 20.85 21.96 -30.96
N THR A 4 19.54 21.84 -31.14
CA THR A 4 18.48 21.95 -30.15
C THR A 4 18.30 20.60 -29.46
N LEU A 5 18.57 20.53 -28.15
CA LEU A 5 18.17 19.42 -27.30
C LEU A 5 16.66 19.52 -27.05
N PHE A 6 15.89 18.60 -27.63
CA PHE A 6 14.51 18.35 -27.19
C PHE A 6 14.57 17.46 -25.95
N PHE A 7 14.42 18.07 -24.77
CA PHE A 7 14.00 17.34 -23.58
C PHE A 7 12.47 17.29 -23.60
N GLU A 8 11.90 16.14 -23.94
CA GLU A 8 10.49 15.88 -23.64
C GLU A 8 10.34 15.81 -22.11
N ASN A 9 9.86 16.90 -21.52
CA ASN A 9 9.53 16.98 -20.11
C ASN A 9 8.35 16.05 -19.82
N VAL A 10 8.61 14.83 -19.36
CA VAL A 10 7.58 14.00 -18.73
C VAL A 10 7.28 14.61 -17.37
N ALA A 11 6.22 15.41 -17.28
CA ALA A 11 5.69 15.90 -16.02
C ALA A 11 5.01 14.74 -15.31
N VAL A 12 5.57 14.28 -14.18
CA VAL A 12 4.84 13.42 -13.24
C VAL A 12 3.87 14.33 -12.50
N GLU A 13 2.58 14.13 -12.74
CA GLU A 13 1.53 14.86 -12.02
C GLU A 13 1.43 14.30 -10.61
N ILE A 14 1.73 15.14 -9.61
CA ILE A 14 1.51 14.82 -8.20
C ILE A 14 0.07 15.23 -7.87
N ALA A 15 -0.85 14.28 -7.93
CA ALA A 15 -2.23 14.52 -7.52
C ALA A 15 -2.42 14.09 -6.06
N SER A 16 -2.88 15.02 -5.22
CA SER A 16 -3.40 14.71 -3.87
C SER A 16 -4.80 14.11 -3.92
N GLN A 17 -5.40 14.02 -5.12
CA GLN A 17 -6.76 13.59 -5.33
C GLN A 17 -6.87 12.10 -5.61
N LYS A 18 -8.02 11.55 -5.19
CA LYS A 18 -8.52 10.22 -5.56
C LYS A 18 -8.37 9.99 -7.06
N GLN A 19 -7.88 8.81 -7.45
CA GLN A 19 -7.86 8.35 -8.84
C GLN A 19 -8.51 6.96 -8.94
N ILE A 20 -9.06 6.62 -10.10
CA ILE A 20 -9.59 5.29 -10.38
C ILE A 20 -8.78 4.66 -11.51
N LEU A 21 -8.28 3.44 -11.31
CA LEU A 21 -7.62 2.63 -12.34
C LEU A 21 -8.19 1.22 -12.33
N GLY A 22 -8.64 0.71 -13.48
CA GLY A 22 -9.19 -0.66 -13.56
C GLY A 22 -10.40 -0.90 -12.66
N GLY A 23 -11.17 0.15 -12.35
CA GLY A 23 -12.29 0.10 -11.40
C GLY A 23 -11.89 0.14 -9.93
N VAL A 24 -10.60 0.19 -9.60
CA VAL A 24 -10.09 0.32 -8.22
C VAL A 24 -9.87 1.78 -7.89
N GLU A 25 -10.43 2.20 -6.76
CA GLU A 25 -10.24 3.54 -6.19
C GLU A 25 -8.92 3.61 -5.40
N LEU A 26 -8.09 4.60 -5.73
CA LEU A 26 -6.77 4.83 -5.15
C LEU A 26 -6.82 6.09 -4.29
N ILE A 27 -6.72 5.91 -2.96
CA ILE A 27 -6.74 7.01 -1.98
C ILE A 27 -5.43 6.96 -1.18
N PRO A 28 -4.44 7.80 -1.49
CA PRO A 28 -3.19 7.79 -0.74
C PRO A 28 -3.43 8.24 0.71
N ASN A 29 -2.60 7.74 1.64
CA ASN A 29 -2.65 8.09 3.06
C ASN A 29 -1.22 8.23 3.64
N ASN A 30 -1.11 8.44 4.96
CA ASN A 30 0.18 8.66 5.61
C ASN A 30 1.14 7.46 5.52
N THR A 31 0.64 6.24 5.27
CA THR A 31 1.47 5.03 5.18
C THR A 31 1.60 4.49 3.76
N THR A 32 0.77 4.96 2.81
CA THR A 32 0.69 4.41 1.45
C THR A 32 0.65 5.52 0.40
N ALA A 33 1.51 5.41 -0.61
CA ALA A 33 1.42 6.15 -1.87
C ALA A 33 1.06 5.19 -3.01
N TYR A 34 0.58 5.72 -4.13
CA TYR A 34 0.33 4.93 -5.33
C TYR A 34 1.14 5.48 -6.51
N LEU A 35 1.87 4.60 -7.19
CA LEU A 35 2.51 4.90 -8.47
C LEU A 35 1.68 4.29 -9.59
N ILE A 36 1.23 5.12 -10.52
CA ILE A 36 0.59 4.63 -11.74
C ILE A 36 1.65 4.57 -12.82
N ALA A 37 1.80 3.42 -13.46
CA ALA A 37 2.81 3.20 -14.48
C ALA A 37 2.25 2.43 -15.66
N THR A 38 2.83 2.67 -16.85
CA THR A 38 2.73 1.70 -17.94
C THR A 38 3.74 0.60 -17.67
N MET A 39 3.26 -0.61 -17.40
CA MET A 39 4.09 -1.77 -17.07
C MET A 39 4.79 -2.34 -18.30
N LEU A 40 4.05 -2.49 -19.39
CA LEU A 40 4.52 -3.05 -20.66
C LEU A 40 3.55 -2.74 -21.81
N HIS A 41 3.93 -3.12 -23.02
CA HIS A 41 3.08 -3.05 -24.21
C HIS A 41 2.96 -4.39 -24.93
N SER A 42 1.86 -4.60 -25.65
CA SER A 42 1.77 -5.65 -26.66
C SER A 42 2.63 -5.34 -27.89
N LEU A 43 2.87 -6.35 -28.72
CA LEU A 43 3.26 -6.15 -30.12
C LEU A 43 2.35 -5.11 -30.80
N PRO A 44 2.88 -4.31 -31.74
CA PRO A 44 4.22 -4.39 -32.33
C PRO A 44 5.34 -3.75 -31.49
N ALA A 45 5.06 -3.26 -30.27
CA ALA A 45 6.13 -2.80 -29.39
C ALA A 45 6.93 -3.98 -28.83
N SER A 46 8.20 -3.73 -28.53
CA SER A 46 9.10 -4.70 -27.90
C SER A 46 10.07 -3.98 -26.98
N ASN A 47 10.70 -4.74 -26.10
CA ASN A 47 11.75 -4.24 -25.23
C ASN A 47 13.10 -4.17 -25.95
N LYS A 48 14.14 -3.60 -25.30
CA LYS A 48 15.49 -3.46 -25.89
C LYS A 48 16.20 -4.79 -26.20
N ARG A 49 15.59 -5.92 -25.82
CA ARG A 49 16.08 -7.29 -25.96
C ARG A 49 15.26 -8.06 -27.00
N ASN A 50 14.41 -7.39 -27.78
CA ASN A 50 13.50 -7.99 -28.76
C ASN A 50 12.59 -9.07 -28.13
N ARG A 51 12.12 -8.83 -26.90
CA ARG A 51 11.05 -9.63 -26.29
C ARG A 51 9.77 -8.81 -26.27
N ALA A 52 8.65 -9.46 -26.54
CA ALA A 52 7.35 -8.83 -26.66
C ALA A 52 6.25 -9.81 -26.27
N PHE A 53 5.02 -9.31 -26.09
CA PHE A 53 3.84 -10.15 -25.86
C PHE A 53 2.85 -9.92 -26.98
N SER A 54 2.16 -10.97 -27.42
CA SER A 54 0.95 -10.75 -28.21
C SER A 54 -0.12 -10.09 -27.33
N TYR A 55 -1.03 -9.36 -27.95
CA TYR A 55 -2.15 -8.75 -27.23
C TYR A 55 -3.07 -9.82 -26.60
N LYS A 56 -3.29 -10.94 -27.29
CA LYS A 56 -4.09 -12.06 -26.77
C LYS A 56 -3.44 -12.68 -25.53
N THR A 57 -2.12 -12.91 -25.54
CA THR A 57 -1.42 -13.43 -24.36
C THR A 57 -1.56 -12.48 -23.17
N LEU A 58 -1.46 -11.16 -23.39
CA LEU A 58 -1.70 -10.20 -22.30
C LEU A 58 -3.14 -10.26 -21.78
N LEU A 59 -4.15 -10.35 -22.65
CA LEU A 59 -5.55 -10.50 -22.24
C LEU A 59 -5.83 -11.80 -21.48
N ASN A 60 -5.11 -12.88 -21.78
CA ASN A 60 -5.23 -14.11 -21.03
C ASN A 60 -4.53 -14.01 -19.67
N SER A 61 -3.44 -13.25 -19.59
CA SER A 61 -2.52 -13.28 -18.45
C SER A 61 -2.73 -12.14 -17.45
N TYR A 62 -3.40 -11.03 -17.81
CA TYR A 62 -3.43 -9.82 -16.97
C TYR A 62 -4.08 -10.05 -15.59
N LYS A 63 -4.91 -11.08 -15.45
CA LYS A 63 -5.52 -11.47 -14.16
C LYS A 63 -4.50 -11.98 -13.14
N SER A 64 -3.30 -12.38 -13.56
CA SER A 64 -2.22 -12.76 -12.64
C SER A 64 -1.43 -11.56 -12.10
N ILE A 65 -1.65 -10.34 -12.62
CA ILE A 65 -0.92 -9.12 -12.23
C ILE A 65 -1.31 -8.58 -10.85
N PRO A 66 -2.60 -8.52 -10.45
CA PRO A 66 -2.96 -8.02 -9.12
C PRO A 66 -2.27 -8.79 -7.99
N ASN A 67 -1.91 -8.08 -6.93
CA ASN A 67 -1.23 -8.59 -5.74
C ASN A 67 0.21 -9.09 -5.95
N GLN A 68 0.79 -8.92 -7.15
CA GLN A 68 2.21 -9.20 -7.35
C GLN A 68 3.08 -8.18 -6.61
N ARG A 69 4.19 -8.65 -6.04
CA ARG A 69 5.10 -7.84 -5.22
C ARG A 69 5.79 -6.78 -6.07
N ALA A 70 5.98 -5.59 -5.49
CA ALA A 70 6.83 -4.57 -6.04
C ALA A 70 8.17 -4.55 -5.29
N ASN A 71 9.28 -4.64 -6.01
CA ASN A 71 10.63 -4.66 -5.45
C ASN A 71 11.53 -3.55 -6.06
N VAL A 72 12.75 -3.42 -5.54
CA VAL A 72 13.79 -2.57 -6.11
C VAL A 72 14.72 -3.41 -6.98
N GLU A 73 14.91 -3.01 -8.25
CA GLU A 73 15.93 -3.57 -9.15
C GLU A 73 15.92 -5.11 -9.28
N HIS A 74 14.74 -5.74 -9.31
CA HIS A 74 14.57 -7.19 -9.42
C HIS A 74 15.23 -8.00 -8.29
N GLN A 75 15.40 -7.39 -7.11
CA GLN A 75 16.04 -8.02 -5.95
C GLN A 75 15.03 -8.83 -5.12
N MET A 76 14.55 -9.96 -5.66
CA MET A 76 13.72 -10.91 -4.91
C MET A 76 14.49 -12.17 -4.52
N ALA A 77 14.45 -12.49 -3.23
CA ALA A 77 15.20 -13.60 -2.65
C ALA A 77 14.85 -14.98 -3.23
N TYR A 78 13.68 -15.15 -3.85
CA TYR A 78 13.31 -16.42 -4.48
C TYR A 78 14.03 -16.66 -5.82
N LEU A 79 14.54 -15.60 -6.47
CA LEU A 79 15.37 -15.69 -7.67
C LEU A 79 16.84 -15.92 -7.30
N ASP A 80 17.29 -15.30 -6.22
CA ASP A 80 18.65 -15.46 -5.67
C ASP A 80 18.62 -15.35 -4.15
N THR A 81 18.82 -16.48 -3.47
CA THR A 81 18.78 -16.55 -2.00
C THR A 81 19.91 -15.78 -1.31
N SER A 82 20.91 -15.31 -2.06
CA SER A 82 21.97 -14.45 -1.54
C SER A 82 21.57 -12.98 -1.42
N ILE A 83 20.42 -12.60 -1.99
CA ILE A 83 19.93 -11.22 -2.01
C ILE A 83 18.79 -11.04 -1.00
N THR A 84 18.84 -9.97 -0.22
CA THR A 84 17.73 -9.57 0.66
C THR A 84 16.55 -9.04 -0.16
N ASP A 85 15.36 -9.59 0.05
CA ASP A 85 14.13 -9.14 -0.63
C ASP A 85 13.88 -7.66 -0.35
N LYS A 86 13.98 -6.82 -1.39
CA LYS A 86 13.72 -5.38 -1.30
C LYS A 86 12.30 -5.05 -1.69
N GLN A 87 11.34 -5.69 -1.04
CA GLN A 87 9.92 -5.44 -1.29
C GLN A 87 9.51 -4.05 -0.76
N ILE A 88 9.01 -3.21 -1.65
CA ILE A 88 8.60 -1.82 -1.40
C ILE A 88 7.08 -1.62 -1.52
N GLY A 89 6.36 -2.63 -2.02
CA GLY A 89 4.95 -2.51 -2.34
C GLY A 89 4.33 -3.74 -2.98
N HIS A 90 3.20 -3.53 -3.64
CA HIS A 90 2.54 -4.51 -4.51
C HIS A 90 1.61 -3.82 -5.51
N ILE A 91 1.20 -4.55 -6.55
CA ILE A 91 0.24 -4.07 -7.54
C ILE A 91 -1.19 -4.21 -6.97
N VAL A 92 -1.94 -3.10 -6.92
CA VAL A 92 -3.33 -3.06 -6.42
C VAL A 92 -4.37 -3.00 -7.52
N ALA A 93 -3.99 -2.51 -8.70
CA ALA A 93 -4.90 -2.37 -9.82
C ALA A 93 -4.18 -2.58 -11.15
N VAL A 94 -4.92 -3.08 -12.13
CA VAL A 94 -4.47 -3.28 -13.50
C VAL A 94 -5.54 -2.77 -14.46
N ASP A 95 -5.12 -2.12 -15.53
CA ASP A 95 -5.99 -1.65 -16.60
C ASP A 95 -5.35 -1.99 -17.95
N ILE A 96 -6.14 -2.57 -18.84
CA ILE A 96 -5.74 -2.90 -20.20
C ILE A 96 -6.91 -2.54 -21.13
N GLU A 97 -6.59 -1.85 -22.22
CA GLU A 97 -7.60 -1.50 -23.21
C GLU A 97 -8.14 -2.78 -23.89
N ILE A 98 -9.46 -2.99 -23.81
CA ILE A 98 -10.14 -4.10 -24.48
C ILE A 98 -10.56 -3.65 -25.88
N LEU A 99 -9.90 -4.18 -26.90
CA LEU A 99 -10.20 -3.89 -28.30
C LEU A 99 -11.45 -4.66 -28.76
N LYS A 100 -12.26 -4.05 -29.64
CA LYS A 100 -13.48 -4.68 -30.20
C LYS A 100 -13.19 -5.97 -30.97
N ASN A 101 -12.01 -6.06 -31.60
CA ASN A 101 -11.57 -7.22 -32.37
C ASN A 101 -10.27 -7.76 -31.75
N THR A 102 -10.33 -8.96 -31.22
CA THR A 102 -9.19 -9.59 -30.53
C THR A 102 -8.20 -10.19 -31.54
N VAL A 103 -7.33 -9.34 -32.10
CA VAL A 103 -6.19 -9.76 -32.93
C VAL A 103 -4.94 -10.03 -32.07
N ALA A 104 -4.07 -10.95 -32.47
CA ALA A 104 -2.85 -11.24 -31.72
C ALA A 104 -1.85 -10.07 -31.73
N VAL A 105 -1.78 -9.35 -32.87
CA VAL A 105 -0.95 -8.17 -33.05
C VAL A 105 -1.82 -7.03 -33.57
N PRO A 106 -2.23 -6.08 -32.71
CA PRO A 106 -2.97 -4.89 -33.12
C PRO A 106 -2.09 -3.95 -33.96
N GLU A 107 -2.70 -3.02 -34.71
CA GLU A 107 -1.96 -2.01 -35.49
C GLU A 107 -1.11 -1.09 -34.60
N LYS A 108 -1.63 -0.79 -33.41
CA LYS A 108 -0.94 0.02 -32.39
C LYS A 108 -0.70 -0.82 -31.14
N PRO A 109 0.47 -0.67 -30.48
CA PRO A 109 0.74 -1.35 -29.22
C PRO A 109 -0.31 -1.00 -28.16
N VAL A 110 -0.81 -2.02 -27.46
CA VAL A 110 -1.74 -1.84 -26.33
C VAL A 110 -0.94 -1.83 -25.04
N ALA A 111 -1.08 -0.77 -24.25
CA ALA A 111 -0.41 -0.63 -22.97
C ALA A 111 -1.15 -1.38 -21.85
N VAL A 112 -0.38 -2.03 -20.97
CA VAL A 112 -0.87 -2.53 -19.68
C VAL A 112 -0.47 -1.53 -18.61
N LYS A 113 -1.45 -0.89 -17.99
CA LYS A 113 -1.25 0.05 -16.90
C LYS A 113 -1.46 -0.63 -15.56
N VAL A 114 -0.68 -0.22 -14.56
CA VAL A 114 -0.78 -0.75 -13.20
C VAL A 114 -0.74 0.39 -12.19
N ALA A 115 -1.39 0.18 -11.05
CA ALA A 115 -1.20 0.99 -9.85
C ALA A 115 -0.45 0.16 -8.81
N ILE A 116 0.67 0.71 -8.34
CA ILE A 116 1.55 0.09 -7.36
C ILE A 116 1.36 0.81 -6.04
N ALA A 117 0.86 0.12 -5.01
CA ALA A 117 0.84 0.62 -3.65
C ALA A 117 2.24 0.54 -3.06
N MET A 118 2.83 1.70 -2.76
CA MET A 118 4.15 1.89 -2.18
C MET A 118 4.02 2.15 -0.69
N TYR A 119 4.68 1.33 0.14
CA TYR A 119 4.58 1.43 1.59
C TYR A 119 5.61 2.43 2.15
N LYS A 120 5.15 3.58 2.62
CA LYS A 120 6.00 4.66 3.15
C LYS A 120 6.76 4.28 4.43
N THR A 121 6.34 3.21 5.10
CA THR A 121 7.08 2.64 6.24
C THR A 121 8.38 1.95 5.80
N ASN A 122 8.55 1.65 4.51
CA ASN A 122 9.78 1.13 3.94
C ASN A 122 10.68 2.32 3.50
N GLU A 123 11.95 2.30 3.94
CA GLU A 123 12.93 3.37 3.66
C GLU A 123 13.26 3.49 2.16
N ASP A 124 13.44 2.35 1.46
CA ASP A 124 13.69 2.33 0.02
C ASP A 124 12.48 2.87 -0.76
N ALA A 125 11.26 2.52 -0.35
CA ALA A 125 10.04 3.06 -0.94
C ALA A 125 9.98 4.59 -0.81
N THR A 126 10.24 5.12 0.40
CA THR A 126 10.26 6.56 0.66
C THR A 126 11.33 7.27 -0.15
N LYS A 127 12.53 6.70 -0.27
CA LYS A 127 13.59 7.23 -1.11
C LYS A 127 13.19 7.31 -2.58
N ILE A 128 12.62 6.23 -3.13
CA ILE A 128 12.14 6.19 -4.52
C ILE A 128 11.05 7.23 -4.76
N LEU A 129 10.07 7.33 -3.85
CA LEU A 129 9.00 8.33 -3.94
C LEU A 129 9.56 9.76 -3.96
N ASN A 130 10.56 10.04 -3.11
CA ASN A 130 11.24 11.34 -3.10
C ASN A 130 12.04 11.59 -4.38
N ASP A 131 12.77 10.60 -4.89
CA ASP A 131 13.53 10.71 -6.14
C ASP A 131 12.59 11.02 -7.33
N ILE A 132 11.42 10.36 -7.39
CA ILE A 132 10.39 10.60 -8.40
C ILE A 132 9.80 12.02 -8.25
N ALA A 133 9.43 12.41 -7.03
CA ALA A 133 8.82 13.72 -6.76
C ALA A 133 9.80 14.88 -7.06
N THR A 134 11.07 14.72 -6.73
CA THR A 134 12.12 15.73 -6.93
C THR A 134 12.77 15.65 -8.32
N LYS A 135 12.40 14.65 -9.14
CA LYS A 135 13.01 14.36 -10.45
C LYS A 135 14.53 14.18 -10.38
N LYS A 136 15.06 13.74 -9.24
CA LYS A 136 16.49 13.52 -9.02
C LYS A 136 17.02 12.34 -9.81
N ASP A 137 16.19 11.31 -9.99
CA ASP A 137 16.52 10.09 -10.72
C ASP A 137 15.37 9.68 -11.65
N THR A 138 15.70 9.07 -12.78
CA THR A 138 14.71 8.52 -13.71
C THR A 138 14.36 7.09 -13.31
N TRP A 139 13.31 6.96 -12.49
CA TRP A 139 12.73 5.66 -12.16
C TRP A 139 11.74 5.21 -13.24
N SER A 140 11.74 3.91 -13.51
CA SER A 140 10.77 3.24 -14.37
C SER A 140 10.36 1.91 -13.72
N VAL A 141 9.51 1.16 -14.41
CA VAL A 141 9.05 -0.16 -14.00
C VAL A 141 9.56 -1.22 -14.97
N SER A 142 9.78 -2.42 -14.43
CA SER A 142 10.12 -3.60 -15.19
C SER A 142 9.38 -4.79 -14.57
N MET A 143 8.96 -5.74 -15.37
CA MET A 143 8.10 -6.83 -14.91
C MET A 143 8.85 -8.16 -14.93
N GLU A 144 8.34 -9.10 -14.15
CA GLU A 144 8.76 -10.50 -14.17
C GLU A 144 7.57 -11.40 -14.50
N CYS A 145 7.83 -12.45 -15.26
CA CYS A 145 6.82 -13.45 -15.58
C CYS A 145 7.43 -14.85 -15.70
N LEU A 146 6.63 -15.85 -15.37
CA LEU A 146 6.86 -17.25 -15.61
C LEU A 146 6.06 -17.69 -16.82
N TYR A 147 6.65 -18.55 -17.64
CA TYR A 147 6.01 -19.07 -18.85
C TYR A 147 6.45 -20.51 -19.11
N ASP A 148 5.59 -21.30 -19.75
CA ASP A 148 5.95 -22.61 -20.27
C ASP A 148 6.72 -22.43 -21.58
N GLU A 149 7.92 -23.00 -21.67
CA GLU A 149 8.76 -22.97 -22.87
C GLU A 149 8.03 -23.55 -24.09
N LYS A 150 7.13 -24.52 -23.90
CA LYS A 150 6.34 -25.11 -24.99
C LYS A 150 5.36 -24.12 -25.63
N ASN A 151 4.96 -23.10 -24.88
CA ASN A 151 4.03 -22.06 -25.33
C ASN A 151 4.75 -20.83 -25.87
N VAL A 152 6.07 -20.85 -26.00
CA VAL A 152 6.84 -19.77 -26.61
C VAL A 152 6.68 -19.80 -28.13
N SER A 153 6.52 -18.62 -28.73
CA SER A 153 6.63 -18.43 -30.17
C SER A 153 7.65 -17.36 -30.50
N LEU A 154 8.22 -17.43 -31.70
CA LEU A 154 8.95 -16.35 -32.34
C LEU A 154 7.99 -15.59 -33.25
N TYR A 155 7.92 -14.27 -33.13
CA TYR A 155 7.18 -13.42 -34.04
C TYR A 155 8.14 -12.81 -35.07
N TRP A 156 7.93 -13.11 -36.35
CA TRP A 156 8.76 -12.62 -37.44
C TRP A 156 7.92 -12.42 -38.71
N ASN A 157 8.11 -11.29 -39.39
CA ASN A 157 7.47 -10.97 -40.67
C ASN A 157 5.93 -11.15 -40.67
N GLY A 158 5.27 -10.77 -39.58
CA GLY A 158 3.80 -10.84 -39.47
C GLY A 158 3.23 -12.17 -38.96
N GLN A 159 4.07 -13.17 -38.72
CA GLN A 159 3.64 -14.52 -38.35
C GLN A 159 4.29 -15.00 -37.05
N PHE A 160 3.55 -15.80 -36.28
CA PHE A 160 4.06 -16.53 -35.13
C PHE A 160 4.57 -17.91 -35.55
N TYR A 161 5.74 -18.28 -35.03
CA TYR A 161 6.39 -19.57 -35.20
C TYR A 161 6.57 -20.19 -33.80
N PRO A 162 5.73 -21.15 -33.39
CA PRO A 162 5.96 -21.90 -32.16
C PRO A 162 7.40 -22.38 -32.07
N ILE A 163 8.03 -22.31 -30.90
CA ILE A 163 9.46 -22.64 -30.75
C ILE A 163 9.78 -24.06 -31.20
N THR A 164 8.80 -24.98 -31.09
CA THR A 164 8.88 -26.38 -31.53
C THR A 164 8.89 -26.53 -33.04
N SER A 165 8.33 -25.58 -33.79
CA SER A 165 8.30 -25.57 -35.26
C SER A 165 9.23 -24.53 -35.89
N ALA A 166 9.90 -23.70 -35.08
CA ALA A 166 10.93 -22.78 -35.55
C ALA A 166 12.13 -23.53 -36.14
N THR A 167 12.73 -22.96 -37.19
CA THR A 167 13.95 -23.50 -37.81
C THR A 167 15.14 -23.39 -36.85
N GLU A 168 16.17 -24.20 -37.07
CA GLU A 168 17.40 -24.12 -36.25
C GLU A 168 18.08 -22.75 -36.37
N ASP A 169 18.05 -22.12 -37.55
CA ASP A 169 18.60 -20.77 -37.75
C ASP A 169 17.83 -19.70 -36.94
N MET A 170 16.50 -19.83 -36.83
CA MET A 170 15.70 -18.94 -35.98
C MET A 170 16.02 -19.15 -34.49
N LYS A 171 16.15 -20.41 -34.06
CA LYS A 171 16.52 -20.74 -32.67
C LYS A 171 17.93 -20.24 -32.34
N ALA A 172 18.87 -20.31 -33.28
CA ALA A 172 20.24 -19.81 -33.12
C ALA A 172 20.32 -18.30 -32.88
N CYS A 173 19.27 -17.55 -33.25
CA CYS A 173 19.17 -16.11 -32.96
C CYS A 173 18.71 -15.80 -31.52
N ILE A 174 18.35 -16.81 -30.72
CA ILE A 174 17.90 -16.64 -29.33
C ILE A 174 19.10 -16.75 -28.39
N ALA A 175 19.50 -15.63 -27.79
CA ALA A 175 20.45 -15.61 -26.70
C ALA A 175 19.72 -15.59 -25.34
N SER A 176 20.45 -15.86 -24.25
CA SER A 176 19.89 -15.90 -22.89
C SER A 176 19.08 -14.65 -22.53
N ASN A 177 19.54 -13.48 -22.95
CA ASN A 177 18.93 -12.20 -22.59
C ASN A 177 18.50 -11.33 -23.79
N ARG A 178 18.54 -11.81 -25.04
CA ARG A 178 18.10 -11.05 -26.22
C ARG A 178 17.76 -11.96 -27.40
N VAL A 179 17.06 -11.41 -28.39
CA VAL A 179 16.88 -12.04 -29.70
C VAL A 179 17.58 -11.20 -30.75
N ASP A 180 18.47 -11.82 -31.52
CA ASP A 180 19.17 -11.19 -32.63
C ASP A 180 18.27 -11.17 -33.89
N ASN A 181 18.64 -10.35 -34.88
CA ASN A 181 17.87 -10.26 -36.12
C ASN A 181 17.95 -11.57 -36.92
N TYR A 182 16.81 -11.98 -37.50
CA TYR A 182 16.74 -13.13 -38.40
C TYR A 182 16.55 -12.64 -39.85
N ASN A 183 17.46 -13.05 -40.75
CA ASN A 183 17.49 -12.60 -42.15
C ASN A 183 17.45 -11.08 -42.31
N GLY A 184 18.23 -10.37 -41.49
CA GLY A 184 18.35 -8.90 -41.53
C GLY A 184 17.12 -8.14 -41.00
N LYS A 185 16.09 -8.83 -40.49
CA LYS A 185 14.90 -8.22 -39.90
C LYS A 185 14.76 -8.54 -38.41
N PRO A 186 14.16 -7.64 -37.61
CA PRO A 186 13.85 -7.93 -36.21
C PRO A 186 12.96 -9.17 -36.07
N MET A 187 13.30 -10.02 -35.11
CA MET A 187 12.52 -11.16 -34.67
C MET A 187 12.29 -11.03 -33.18
N TYR A 188 11.10 -11.39 -32.71
CA TYR A 188 10.72 -11.19 -31.32
C TYR A 188 10.46 -12.52 -30.63
N PHE A 189 10.96 -12.67 -29.40
CA PHE A 189 10.61 -13.78 -28.54
C PHE A 189 9.33 -13.43 -27.78
N CYS A 190 8.30 -14.25 -27.94
CA CYS A 190 6.97 -14.04 -27.38
C CYS A 190 6.65 -15.15 -26.36
N PRO A 191 6.88 -14.90 -25.06
CA PRO A 191 6.44 -15.81 -24.01
C PRO A 191 4.91 -15.92 -24.04
N GLY A 192 4.38 -17.14 -23.96
CA GLY A 192 2.95 -17.41 -24.14
C GLY A 192 2.46 -17.36 -25.59
N GLY A 193 3.33 -17.07 -26.56
CA GLY A 193 3.07 -17.34 -27.97
C GLY A 193 2.11 -16.35 -28.63
N GLU A 194 1.24 -16.86 -29.50
CA GLU A 194 0.22 -16.05 -30.18
C GLU A 194 -0.97 -15.75 -29.27
N ASP A 195 -1.43 -16.73 -28.50
CA ASP A 195 -2.68 -16.68 -27.74
C ASP A 195 -2.68 -17.54 -26.47
N GLY A 196 -1.50 -17.97 -26.00
CA GLY A 196 -1.35 -18.69 -24.74
C GLY A 196 -1.45 -17.76 -23.52
N GLU A 197 -0.92 -18.23 -22.39
CA GLU A 197 -0.95 -17.53 -21.10
C GLU A 197 0.43 -17.58 -20.45
N ILE A 198 0.72 -16.57 -19.65
CA ILE A 198 1.88 -16.48 -18.75
C ILE A 198 1.40 -16.10 -17.34
N SER A 199 2.25 -16.30 -16.35
CA SER A 199 1.98 -15.86 -14.98
C SER A 199 2.93 -14.73 -14.61
N PHE A 200 2.42 -13.53 -14.35
CA PHE A 200 3.24 -12.44 -13.83
C PHE A 200 3.62 -12.74 -12.38
N SER A 201 4.90 -12.59 -12.03
CA SER A 201 5.44 -12.94 -10.71
C SER A 201 5.91 -11.74 -9.89
N GLY A 202 5.95 -10.55 -10.48
CA GLY A 202 6.43 -9.36 -9.80
C GLY A 202 6.58 -8.15 -10.71
N ILE A 203 6.81 -7.01 -10.07
CA ILE A 203 7.23 -5.76 -10.71
C ILE A 203 8.41 -5.18 -9.93
N ALA A 204 9.37 -4.62 -10.65
CA ALA A 204 10.52 -3.94 -10.11
C ALA A 204 10.46 -2.46 -10.47
N LEU A 205 10.76 -1.60 -9.49
CA LEU A 205 11.13 -0.22 -9.75
C LEU A 205 12.62 -0.22 -10.07
N THR A 206 12.98 0.30 -11.24
CA THR A 206 14.35 0.22 -11.76
C THR A 206 14.74 1.50 -12.49
N LYS A 207 16.03 1.84 -12.44
CA LYS A 207 16.62 2.93 -13.23
C LYS A 207 16.98 2.50 -14.66
N SER A 208 16.92 1.21 -14.97
CA SER A 208 17.39 0.63 -16.25
C SER A 208 16.38 -0.35 -16.86
N PRO A 209 15.12 0.07 -17.12
CA PRO A 209 14.06 -0.83 -17.57
C PRO A 209 14.43 -1.57 -18.87
N ALA A 210 13.92 -2.79 -19.01
CA ALA A 210 14.08 -3.55 -20.25
C ALA A 210 13.20 -2.97 -21.36
N ASP A 211 11.93 -2.69 -21.04
CA ASP A 211 10.98 -2.01 -21.93
C ASP A 211 11.20 -0.49 -21.85
N LYS A 212 11.57 0.12 -22.98
CA LYS A 212 11.83 1.57 -23.04
C LYS A 212 10.57 2.41 -22.94
N ASN A 213 9.41 1.81 -23.22
CA ASN A 213 8.12 2.46 -23.15
C ASN A 213 7.45 2.27 -21.78
N ALA A 214 8.00 1.41 -20.92
CA ALA A 214 7.61 1.34 -19.53
C ALA A 214 8.00 2.65 -18.85
N LYS A 215 7.03 3.30 -18.21
CA LYS A 215 7.21 4.62 -17.59
C LYS A 215 6.23 4.85 -16.46
N ILE A 216 6.68 5.60 -15.47
CA ILE A 216 5.81 6.13 -14.41
C ILE A 216 4.99 7.27 -15.01
N ILE A 217 3.68 7.20 -14.85
CA ILE A 217 2.70 8.15 -15.39
C ILE A 217 2.38 9.22 -14.33
N SER A 218 2.02 8.79 -13.13
CA SER A 218 1.65 9.68 -12.04
C SER A 218 2.04 9.12 -10.68
N LEU A 219 2.17 10.02 -9.71
CA LEU A 219 2.40 9.70 -8.31
C LEU A 219 1.26 10.29 -7.48
N LEU A 220 0.51 9.41 -6.80
CA LEU A 220 -0.50 9.79 -5.83
C LEU A 220 0.09 9.62 -4.43
N SER A 221 0.27 10.73 -3.73
CA SER A 221 0.76 10.70 -2.36
C SER A 221 0.08 11.79 -1.56
N SER A 222 -0.53 11.42 -0.43
CA SER A 222 -0.79 12.36 0.63
C SER A 222 0.52 12.50 1.41
N PHE A 223 1.25 13.57 1.17
CA PHE A 223 2.18 13.99 2.19
C PHE A 223 1.29 14.41 3.36
N GLY A 224 1.29 13.61 4.44
CA GLY A 224 0.74 14.10 5.70
C GLY A 224 1.39 15.44 5.99
N GLU A 225 0.68 16.33 6.68
CA GLU A 225 1.04 17.72 7.01
C GLU A 225 2.37 17.91 7.79
N GLY A 226 3.33 17.00 7.66
CA GLY A 226 4.62 16.98 8.32
C GLY A 226 5.78 16.46 7.46
N ASN A 227 5.68 16.38 6.12
CA ASN A 227 6.88 16.29 5.29
C ASN A 227 6.81 17.27 4.11
N PRO A 228 7.71 18.27 4.06
CA PRO A 228 7.55 19.44 3.23
C PRO A 228 7.84 19.08 1.77
N LEU A 229 6.82 19.21 0.93
CA LEU A 229 7.04 19.45 -0.50
C LEU A 229 7.88 20.72 -0.65
N ASP A 230 8.79 20.66 -1.61
CA ASP A 230 9.90 21.59 -1.83
C ASP A 230 9.46 22.94 -2.43
N SER A 231 8.32 23.49 -2.00
CA SER A 231 8.07 24.92 -2.18
C SER A 231 8.85 25.64 -1.07
N ASN A 232 9.87 26.39 -1.47
CA ASN A 232 10.51 27.36 -0.59
C ASN A 232 9.54 28.50 -0.34
N ILE A 233 8.52 28.27 0.49
CA ILE A 233 7.66 29.34 0.97
C ILE A 233 8.54 30.27 1.81
N LYS A 234 8.85 31.45 1.27
CA LYS A 234 9.61 32.49 1.98
C LYS A 234 8.66 33.25 2.89
N ILE A 235 8.88 33.10 4.19
CA ILE A 235 8.20 33.87 5.21
C ILE A 235 9.18 34.92 5.73
N LEU A 236 8.82 36.20 5.58
CA LEU A 236 9.56 37.30 6.18
C LEU A 236 8.73 37.86 7.33
N ILE A 237 9.36 38.02 8.49
CA ILE A 237 8.79 38.75 9.63
C ILE A 237 9.59 40.05 9.74
N ALA A 238 8.94 41.18 9.49
CA ALA A 238 9.53 42.50 9.73
C ALA A 238 8.90 43.08 10.99
N SER A 239 9.69 43.35 12.03
CA SER A 239 9.19 43.91 13.28
C SER A 239 10.08 45.06 13.72
N ASP A 240 9.48 46.12 14.26
CA ASP A 240 10.17 47.22 14.94
C ASP A 240 10.28 46.99 16.46
N GLY A 241 9.95 45.79 16.94
CA GLY A 241 9.92 45.43 18.36
C GLY A 241 8.56 45.67 19.04
N THR A 242 7.56 46.16 18.30
CA THR A 242 6.18 46.32 18.79
C THR A 242 5.22 45.36 18.10
N GLU A 243 4.14 45.02 18.78
CA GLU A 243 3.05 44.22 18.21
C GLU A 243 2.47 44.90 16.95
N ARG A 244 2.27 46.22 17.00
CA ARG A 244 1.72 47.01 15.88
C ARG A 244 2.66 47.18 14.68
N GLY A 245 3.97 47.12 14.91
CA GLY A 245 4.97 47.23 13.86
C GLY A 245 5.43 45.90 13.29
N THR A 246 4.89 44.77 13.78
CA THR A 246 5.18 43.44 13.27
C THR A 246 4.32 43.14 12.05
N ARG A 247 4.97 42.84 10.92
CA ARG A 247 4.37 42.52 9.63
C ARG A 247 4.86 41.17 9.12
N PHE A 248 3.96 40.42 8.52
CA PHE A 248 4.21 39.09 7.99
C PHE A 248 4.13 39.14 6.48
N PHE A 249 5.09 38.52 5.80
CA PHE A 249 5.06 38.38 4.35
C PHE A 249 5.16 36.91 3.99
N ILE A 250 4.29 36.45 3.09
CA ILE A 250 4.36 35.13 2.47
C ILE A 250 4.61 35.35 0.98
N GLU A 251 5.71 34.80 0.46
CA GLU A 251 6.13 35.01 -0.94
C GLU A 251 6.27 36.50 -1.31
N GLY A 252 6.72 37.32 -0.35
CA GLY A 252 6.89 38.76 -0.53
C GLY A 252 5.60 39.59 -0.46
N ASN A 253 4.44 38.97 -0.30
CA ASN A 253 3.16 39.66 -0.11
C ASN A 253 2.84 39.79 1.38
N GLU A 254 2.53 41.00 1.83
CA GLU A 254 2.14 41.26 3.21
C GLU A 254 0.80 40.57 3.52
N VAL A 255 0.75 39.80 4.61
CA VAL A 255 -0.47 39.14 5.10
C VAL A 255 -1.04 39.99 6.22
N THR A 256 -2.18 40.62 5.96
CA THR A 256 -2.82 41.57 6.87
C THR A 256 -4.08 41.02 7.53
N ASP A 257 -4.53 39.82 7.15
CA ASP A 257 -5.85 39.26 7.46
C ASP A 257 -5.80 37.90 8.17
N PHE A 258 -4.86 37.73 9.10
CA PHE A 258 -4.80 36.58 9.99
C PHE A 258 -5.50 36.88 11.32
N THR A 259 -6.26 35.91 11.84
CA THR A 259 -6.93 36.03 13.14
C THR A 259 -6.00 35.66 14.29
N GLU A 260 -5.18 34.63 14.07
CA GLU A 260 -4.21 34.14 15.03
C GLU A 260 -2.96 33.65 14.29
N LEU A 261 -1.79 33.87 14.90
CA LEU A 261 -0.50 33.40 14.40
C LEU A 261 0.24 32.67 15.53
N TYR A 262 0.46 31.38 15.35
CA TYR A 262 1.13 30.54 16.33
C TYR A 262 2.56 30.27 15.89
N PHE A 263 3.50 30.40 16.84
CA PHE A 263 4.88 29.97 16.68
C PHE A 263 5.19 28.88 17.69
N ASN A 264 5.30 27.64 17.22
CA ASN A 264 5.75 26.52 18.03
C ASN A 264 7.25 26.32 17.81
N CYS A 265 8.07 26.71 18.78
CA CYS A 265 9.50 26.49 18.73
C CYS A 265 9.85 25.12 19.33
N TYR A 266 10.34 24.20 18.50
CA TYR A 266 10.87 22.93 18.97
C TYR A 266 12.41 23.02 19.06
N LYS A 267 12.97 22.66 20.22
CA LYS A 267 14.41 22.45 20.35
C LYS A 267 14.76 21.09 19.74
N ASN A 268 15.67 21.07 18.76
CA ASN A 268 16.27 19.80 18.32
C ASN A 268 17.12 19.25 19.45
N THR A 269 17.13 17.93 19.64
CA THR A 269 17.81 17.21 20.72
C THR A 269 19.36 17.20 20.62
N GLY A 270 19.95 18.15 19.90
CA GLY A 270 21.41 18.37 19.87
C GLY A 270 21.72 19.86 19.82
N ASN A 271 22.46 20.35 20.82
CA ASN A 271 23.20 21.63 21.01
C ASN A 271 22.84 22.91 20.22
N SER A 272 21.69 23.00 19.53
CA SER A 272 21.27 24.15 18.73
C SER A 272 20.17 24.93 19.44
N LEU A 273 20.32 26.25 19.43
CA LEU A 273 19.47 27.25 20.07
C LEU A 273 18.14 27.43 19.31
N ILE A 274 17.26 26.42 19.33
CA ILE A 274 15.98 26.31 18.58
C ILE A 274 16.23 25.64 17.22
N GLY A 275 15.72 24.40 17.10
CA GLY A 275 15.92 23.56 15.92
C GLY A 275 14.84 23.70 14.86
N THR A 276 13.65 24.12 15.27
CA THR A 276 12.48 24.24 14.40
C THR A 276 11.55 25.33 14.92
N VAL A 277 11.09 26.21 14.06
CA VAL A 277 9.96 27.09 14.32
C VAL A 277 8.83 26.64 13.39
N ASP A 278 7.80 26.01 13.95
CA ASP A 278 6.55 25.78 13.26
C ASP A 278 5.73 27.06 13.36
N CYS A 279 5.28 27.56 12.21
CA CYS A 279 4.36 28.69 12.17
C CYS A 279 3.01 28.18 11.64
N SER A 280 1.91 28.57 12.27
CA SER A 280 0.58 28.37 11.70
C SER A 280 -0.27 29.61 11.83
N TYR A 281 -1.05 29.94 10.80
CA TYR A 281 -2.01 31.04 10.87
C TYR A 281 -3.43 30.56 10.67
N GLY A 282 -4.36 31.17 11.39
CA GLY A 282 -5.80 30.97 11.26
C GLY A 282 -6.46 32.11 10.48
N ARG A 283 -7.44 31.79 9.62
CA ARG A 283 -8.33 32.78 8.99
C ARG A 283 -9.77 32.46 9.33
N GLU A 284 -10.55 33.47 9.70
CA GLU A 284 -12.00 33.34 9.87
C GLU A 284 -12.72 33.69 8.56
N GLU A 285 -13.36 32.71 7.92
CA GLU A 285 -14.30 33.00 6.84
C GLU A 285 -15.71 33.17 7.40
N LYS A 286 -16.31 34.35 7.16
CA LYS A 286 -17.75 34.54 7.33
C LYS A 286 -18.47 34.02 6.10
N ARG A 287 -19.16 32.88 6.23
CA ARG A 287 -20.14 32.42 5.23
C ARG A 287 -21.54 32.91 5.56
N GLU A 288 -22.34 33.22 4.53
CA GLU A 288 -23.78 33.47 4.71
C GLU A 288 -24.42 32.22 5.33
N GLY A 289 -24.81 32.31 6.60
CA GLY A 289 -25.32 31.15 7.36
C GLY A 289 -24.84 31.04 8.81
N GLY A 290 -23.90 31.89 9.25
CA GLY A 290 -23.64 32.10 10.68
C GLY A 290 -22.66 31.14 11.36
N PHE A 291 -21.99 30.25 10.61
CA PHE A 291 -20.85 29.50 11.11
C PHE A 291 -19.54 30.10 10.60
N VAL A 292 -18.63 30.37 11.55
CA VAL A 292 -17.25 30.77 11.27
C VAL A 292 -16.43 29.49 11.23
N GLU A 293 -15.92 29.13 10.06
CA GLU A 293 -14.95 28.04 9.91
C GLU A 293 -13.54 28.63 10.06
N SER A 294 -12.73 28.06 10.96
CA SER A 294 -11.33 28.44 11.13
C SER A 294 -10.46 27.52 10.27
N GLU A 295 -9.85 28.05 9.21
CA GLU A 295 -8.84 27.32 8.44
C GLU A 295 -7.46 27.58 9.03
N PHE A 296 -6.74 26.52 9.39
CA PHE A 296 -5.36 26.57 9.91
C PHE A 296 -4.38 26.17 8.81
N PHE A 297 -3.41 27.04 8.53
CA PHE A 297 -2.37 26.78 7.54
C PHE A 297 -1.03 26.55 8.26
N ARG A 298 -0.47 25.33 8.17
CA ARG A 298 0.86 25.02 8.71
C ARG A 298 1.94 25.41 7.72
N LEU A 299 2.91 26.21 8.17
CA LEU A 299 4.04 26.69 7.41
C LEU A 299 5.31 25.90 7.77
N LYS A 300 6.15 25.63 6.76
CA LYS A 300 7.32 24.73 6.75
C LYS A 300 8.32 24.94 7.91
N GLN A 301 9.00 23.85 8.28
CA GLN A 301 10.22 23.80 9.10
C GLN A 301 11.29 24.80 8.63
N ILE A 302 11.54 25.85 9.43
CA ILE A 302 12.59 26.83 9.15
C ILE A 302 13.94 26.32 9.66
N ASN A 303 14.83 25.91 8.75
CA ASN A 303 16.25 25.74 9.06
C ASN A 303 16.92 27.12 9.06
N LYS A 304 17.52 27.51 10.18
CA LYS A 304 18.05 28.86 10.38
C LYS A 304 19.45 28.99 9.76
N GLU A 305 19.60 29.78 8.70
CA GLU A 305 20.84 30.55 8.51
C GLU A 305 20.72 31.78 9.41
N VAL A 306 21.31 31.70 10.60
CA VAL A 306 21.38 32.83 11.53
C VAL A 306 22.38 33.84 10.96
N ASN A 307 21.89 35.00 10.51
CA ASN A 307 22.75 36.16 10.29
C ASN A 307 23.31 36.60 11.66
N GLN A 308 24.63 36.51 11.86
CA GLN A 308 25.31 36.61 13.16
C GLN A 308 25.16 37.96 13.89
N SER A 309 24.54 38.97 13.27
CA SER A 309 24.41 40.31 13.86
C SER A 309 23.29 40.46 14.90
N LEU A 310 22.36 39.50 15.02
CA LEU A 310 21.18 39.58 15.90
C LEU A 310 21.30 38.81 17.23
N VAL A 311 22.40 38.06 17.43
CA VAL A 311 22.60 37.20 18.63
C VAL A 311 23.24 37.95 19.81
N ALA A 312 23.68 39.20 19.61
CA ALA A 312 24.35 39.97 20.66
C ALA A 312 23.43 40.37 21.82
N ASP A 313 22.13 40.55 21.57
CA ASP A 313 21.23 41.22 22.53
C ASP A 313 20.44 40.25 23.44
N PHE A 314 20.51 38.94 23.22
CA PHE A 314 19.70 37.95 23.96
C PHE A 314 20.45 37.20 25.07
N LYS A 315 21.65 37.65 25.43
CA LYS A 315 22.61 36.90 26.25
C LYS A 315 22.50 37.11 27.77
N SER A 316 21.31 37.41 28.32
CA SER A 316 21.19 37.75 29.75
C SER A 316 20.16 36.96 30.59
N CYS A 317 19.59 35.84 30.12
CA CYS A 317 18.77 34.97 30.98
C CYS A 317 19.45 33.61 31.19
N SER A 318 19.80 33.33 32.44
CA SER A 318 20.52 32.16 32.90
C SER A 318 19.78 30.85 32.64
N ALA A 319 20.45 29.92 31.97
CA ALA A 319 20.00 28.55 31.78
C ALA A 319 20.13 27.76 33.08
N SER A 320 19.01 27.42 33.72
CA SER A 320 18.92 26.30 34.66
C SER A 320 18.44 25.05 33.91
N GLU A 321 19.05 23.92 34.25
CA GLU A 321 19.05 22.63 33.56
C GLU A 321 17.65 22.04 33.25
N PHE A 322 17.50 21.47 32.05
CA PHE A 322 16.36 20.61 31.69
C PHE A 322 16.92 19.36 30.98
N GLU A 323 16.88 18.21 31.66
CA GLU A 323 17.36 16.93 31.16
C GLU A 323 16.41 16.35 30.10
N ILE A 324 16.95 15.99 28.93
CA ILE A 324 16.24 15.25 27.89
C ILE A 324 16.40 13.75 28.24
N GLY A 325 15.31 13.12 28.71
CA GLY A 325 15.29 11.74 29.21
C GLY A 325 15.95 10.74 28.26
N ALA A 326 17.09 10.18 28.69
CA ALA A 326 17.85 9.20 27.96
C ALA A 326 17.07 7.88 27.80
N LYS A 327 17.10 7.29 26.60
CA LYS A 327 16.56 5.95 26.35
C LYS A 327 17.30 4.95 27.23
N TRP A 328 16.63 4.32 28.20
CA TRP A 328 17.26 3.35 29.09
C TRP A 328 17.77 2.13 28.32
N THR A 329 19.03 1.76 28.57
CA THR A 329 19.62 0.55 28.02
C THR A 329 19.08 -0.68 28.75
N ARG A 330 19.14 -1.86 28.12
CA ARG A 330 18.75 -3.11 28.79
C ARG A 330 19.60 -3.41 30.02
N SER A 331 20.86 -3.00 30.02
CA SER A 331 21.73 -3.10 31.21
C SER A 331 21.22 -2.22 32.33
N PHE A 332 20.91 -0.95 32.05
CA PHE A 332 20.39 -0.02 33.04
C PHE A 332 19.07 -0.52 33.65
N ILE A 333 18.11 -0.95 32.82
CA ILE A 333 16.84 -1.53 33.29
C ILE A 333 17.07 -2.76 34.16
N ASN A 334 18.06 -3.58 33.81
CA ASN A 334 18.39 -4.77 34.58
C ASN A 334 18.92 -4.43 35.99
N ASP A 335 19.56 -3.28 36.15
CA ASP A 335 20.18 -2.83 37.40
C ASP A 335 19.22 -2.00 38.28
N LEU A 336 18.03 -1.66 37.77
CA LEU A 336 16.99 -1.01 38.56
C LEU A 336 16.46 -1.91 39.69
N PRO A 337 16.14 -1.32 40.86
CA PRO A 337 15.50 -2.03 41.94
C PRO A 337 14.07 -2.43 41.56
N ASP A 338 13.53 -3.40 42.28
CA ASP A 338 12.17 -3.92 42.03
C ASP A 338 11.08 -2.87 42.22
N SER A 339 11.31 -1.88 43.09
CA SER A 339 10.44 -0.70 43.27
C SER A 339 10.31 0.17 42.02
N ALA A 340 11.22 0.04 41.05
CA ALA A 340 11.17 0.83 39.82
C ALA A 340 10.14 0.32 38.79
N PHE A 341 9.56 -0.86 39.02
CA PHE A 341 8.64 -1.52 38.08
C PHE A 341 7.20 -1.42 38.57
N ALA A 342 6.25 -1.34 37.63
CA ALA A 342 4.84 -1.20 37.98
C ALA A 342 4.25 -2.48 38.58
N VAL A 343 4.74 -3.64 38.16
CA VAL A 343 4.32 -4.94 38.67
C VAL A 343 5.43 -5.98 38.50
N ILE A 344 5.51 -6.88 39.47
CA ILE A 344 6.37 -8.07 39.45
C ILE A 344 5.46 -9.28 39.64
N GLU A 345 5.66 -10.32 38.82
CA GLU A 345 4.81 -11.51 38.88
C GLU A 345 4.95 -12.26 40.23
N PRO A 346 3.86 -12.76 40.83
CA PRO A 346 3.85 -13.36 42.17
C PRO A 346 4.76 -14.58 42.36
N ALA A 347 5.05 -15.32 41.29
CA ALA A 347 6.02 -16.42 41.30
C ALA A 347 7.43 -15.99 41.74
N TYR A 348 7.71 -14.69 41.81
CA TYR A 348 8.99 -14.15 42.17
C TYR A 348 8.90 -13.21 43.39
N LYS A 349 9.75 -13.46 44.38
CA LYS A 349 9.88 -12.57 45.54
C LYS A 349 10.69 -11.34 45.17
N ALA A 350 10.23 -10.17 45.61
CA ALA A 350 10.95 -8.92 45.44
C ALA A 350 12.37 -9.04 46.01
N GLY A 351 13.38 -8.71 45.20
CA GLY A 351 14.81 -8.79 45.54
C GLY A 351 15.47 -10.17 45.32
N GLU A 352 14.71 -11.24 45.12
CA GLU A 352 15.23 -12.61 44.93
C GLU A 352 15.08 -13.13 43.49
N THR A 353 14.57 -12.29 42.59
CA THR A 353 14.20 -12.69 41.24
C THR A 353 15.42 -12.82 40.33
N THR A 354 15.91 -14.04 40.07
CA THR A 354 16.96 -14.28 39.07
C THR A 354 16.47 -14.01 37.64
N ASN A 355 15.15 -14.14 37.39
CA ASN A 355 14.55 -13.89 36.08
C ASN A 355 14.05 -12.44 35.94
N LYS A 356 14.95 -11.53 35.52
CA LYS A 356 14.66 -10.10 35.36
C LYS A 356 13.53 -9.78 34.36
N ASN A 357 13.05 -10.75 33.57
CA ASN A 357 11.96 -10.56 32.62
C ASN A 357 10.59 -10.43 33.29
N ALA A 358 10.41 -10.95 34.51
CA ALA A 358 9.13 -10.91 35.25
C ALA A 358 8.79 -9.52 35.85
N ARG A 359 9.61 -8.51 35.56
CA ARG A 359 9.47 -7.14 36.03
C ARG A 359 8.95 -6.29 34.88
N HIS A 360 7.76 -5.72 35.05
CA HIS A 360 7.05 -5.07 33.96
C HIS A 360 6.99 -3.55 34.14
N LEU A 361 7.18 -2.82 33.03
CA LEU A 361 6.96 -1.37 32.94
C LEU A 361 7.80 -0.54 33.94
N PRO A 362 9.12 -0.43 33.74
CA PRO A 362 9.97 0.39 34.59
C PRO A 362 9.64 1.89 34.42
N HIS A 363 9.55 2.63 35.52
CA HIS A 363 9.12 4.03 35.55
C HIS A 363 9.77 4.88 36.66
N HIS A 364 10.65 4.31 37.49
CA HIS A 364 11.51 5.07 38.41
C HIS A 364 12.99 4.97 38.00
N ASN A 365 13.75 6.01 38.34
CA ASN A 365 15.20 6.02 38.28
C ASN A 365 15.84 5.11 39.34
N SER A 366 17.15 4.91 39.27
CA SER A 366 17.91 4.10 40.22
C SER A 366 17.88 4.62 41.66
N ASP A 367 17.61 5.92 41.84
CA ASP A 367 17.45 6.57 43.15
C ASP A 367 16.01 6.48 43.70
N GLY A 368 15.08 5.89 42.94
CA GLY A 368 13.67 5.77 43.29
C GLY A 368 12.81 6.99 42.94
N SER A 369 13.37 8.03 42.30
CA SER A 369 12.59 9.14 41.76
C SER A 369 11.75 8.73 40.55
N ILE A 370 10.55 9.30 40.40
CA ILE A 370 9.67 9.05 39.24
C ILE A 370 10.30 9.70 38.00
N ASP A 371 10.42 8.93 36.92
CA ASP A 371 10.75 9.45 35.59
C ASP A 371 9.45 9.67 34.81
N ASP A 372 9.04 10.93 34.65
CA ASP A 372 7.78 11.29 33.96
C ASP A 372 7.70 10.78 32.52
N ALA A 373 8.83 10.74 31.81
CA ALA A 373 8.85 10.23 30.43
C ALA A 373 8.59 8.72 30.40
N HIS A 374 9.21 7.98 31.31
CA HIS A 374 9.01 6.54 31.44
C HIS A 374 7.64 6.18 32.07
N LEU A 375 7.10 6.99 32.98
CA LEU A 375 5.74 6.84 33.51
C LEU A 375 4.68 6.97 32.41
N ARG A 376 4.83 7.95 31.50
CA ARG A 376 3.95 8.09 30.33
C ARG A 376 4.05 6.87 29.40
N ASN A 377 5.27 6.39 29.14
CA ASN A 377 5.50 5.21 28.31
C ASN A 377 4.92 3.93 28.94
N ALA A 378 5.08 3.76 30.25
CA ALA A 378 4.52 2.65 31.01
C ALA A 378 2.99 2.60 30.89
N ASN A 379 2.32 3.74 31.06
CA ASN A 379 0.87 3.85 30.88
C ASN A 379 0.42 3.47 29.46
N ALA A 380 1.14 3.91 28.41
CA ALA A 380 0.81 3.57 27.03
C ALA A 380 0.97 2.08 26.72
N ARG A 381 1.88 1.38 27.42
CA ARG A 381 2.24 -0.02 27.16
C ARG A 381 1.55 -1.03 28.08
N VAL A 382 0.74 -0.58 29.04
CA VAL A 382 0.10 -1.48 30.02
C VAL A 382 -0.79 -2.54 29.36
N ASN A 383 -1.45 -2.22 28.24
CA ASN A 383 -2.27 -3.17 27.49
C ASN A 383 -1.45 -4.15 26.62
N GLN A 384 -0.12 -4.06 26.62
CA GLN A 384 0.77 -4.93 25.85
C GLN A 384 1.47 -5.98 26.70
N ILE A 385 1.47 -5.85 28.03
CA ILE A 385 2.15 -6.82 28.91
C ILE A 385 1.40 -8.17 28.88
N LEU A 386 2.20 -9.23 28.96
CA LEU A 386 1.78 -10.62 29.03
C LEU A 386 2.49 -11.28 30.21
N PRO A 387 1.82 -12.17 30.96
CA PRO A 387 2.46 -12.93 32.02
C PRO A 387 3.51 -13.88 31.41
N ILE A 388 4.63 -14.02 32.10
CA ILE A 388 5.72 -14.95 31.75
C ILE A 388 5.56 -16.27 32.52
N THR A 389 4.85 -16.23 33.64
CA THR A 389 4.54 -17.37 34.49
C THR A 389 3.04 -17.59 34.60
N ASP A 390 2.64 -18.81 34.97
CA ASP A 390 1.22 -19.16 35.21
C ASP A 390 0.71 -18.66 36.58
N SER A 391 1.47 -17.82 37.29
CA SER A 391 1.13 -17.36 38.65
C SER A 391 0.13 -16.21 38.70
N ILE A 392 -0.15 -15.58 37.55
CA ILE A 392 -1.06 -14.44 37.44
C ILE A 392 -1.69 -14.43 36.05
N THR A 393 -3.00 -14.17 35.98
CA THR A 393 -3.66 -14.02 34.69
C THR A 393 -3.25 -12.70 34.01
N LYS A 394 -3.45 -12.63 32.69
CA LYS A 394 -3.17 -11.43 31.90
C LYS A 394 -3.96 -10.22 32.41
N GLU A 395 -5.20 -10.44 32.84
CA GLU A 395 -6.12 -9.44 33.35
C GLU A 395 -5.69 -8.94 34.73
N GLU A 396 -5.31 -9.83 35.64
CA GLU A 396 -4.80 -9.47 36.97
C GLU A 396 -3.48 -8.70 36.89
N LEU A 397 -2.55 -9.12 36.02
CA LEU A 397 -1.25 -8.45 35.83
C LEU A 397 -1.45 -7.00 35.36
N ARG A 398 -2.34 -6.80 34.39
CA ARG A 398 -2.68 -5.47 33.86
C ARG A 398 -3.38 -4.62 34.90
N THR A 399 -4.33 -5.20 35.63
CA THR A 399 -5.06 -4.48 36.69
C THR A 399 -4.11 -4.00 37.78
N SER A 400 -3.16 -4.84 38.21
CA SER A 400 -2.13 -4.48 39.17
C SER A 400 -1.25 -3.33 38.66
N ALA A 401 -0.76 -3.42 37.42
CA ALA A 401 0.06 -2.37 36.81
C ALA A 401 -0.71 -1.04 36.64
N ILE A 402 -1.97 -1.08 36.18
CA ILE A 402 -2.81 0.12 36.03
C ILE A 402 -3.00 0.78 37.39
N LYS A 403 -3.34 0.01 38.44
CA LYS A 403 -3.54 0.54 39.79
C LYS A 403 -2.27 1.24 40.29
N HIS A 404 -1.11 0.63 40.11
CA HIS A 404 0.18 1.20 40.51
C HIS A 404 0.51 2.49 39.74
N LEU A 405 0.43 2.47 38.41
CA LEU A 405 0.75 3.63 37.57
C LEU A 405 -0.21 4.81 37.77
N SER A 406 -1.50 4.51 38.02
CA SER A 406 -2.53 5.52 38.24
C SER A 406 -2.32 6.25 39.56
N LYS A 407 -1.80 5.55 40.58
CA LYS A 407 -1.41 6.15 41.87
C LYS A 407 -0.33 7.22 41.66
N HIS A 408 0.74 6.90 40.94
CA HIS A 408 1.80 7.85 40.65
C HIS A 408 1.35 9.03 39.79
N LYS A 409 0.45 8.79 38.82
CA LYS A 409 -0.12 9.88 38.01
C LYS A 409 -0.92 10.87 38.87
N LEU A 410 -1.73 10.36 39.81
CA LEU A 410 -2.50 11.19 40.73
C LEU A 410 -1.62 11.97 41.70
N GLU A 411 -0.53 11.35 42.20
CA GLU A 411 0.45 12.01 43.07
C GLU A 411 1.19 13.15 42.34
N ASN A 412 1.58 12.93 41.07
CA ASN A 412 2.25 13.97 40.26
C ASN A 412 1.32 15.12 39.86
N GLU A 413 0.04 14.86 39.53
CA GLU A 413 -0.92 15.90 39.14
C GLU A 413 -1.31 16.84 40.30
N LYS A 414 -1.22 16.38 41.55
CA LYS A 414 -1.68 17.15 42.72
C LYS A 414 -0.61 17.97 43.43
N GLY A 415 0.63 18.01 42.92
CA GLY A 415 1.70 18.83 43.49
C GLY A 415 1.98 18.54 44.97
N GLY A 416 1.80 17.29 45.42
CA GLY A 416 2.11 16.87 46.79
C GLY A 416 0.96 16.94 47.82
N ILE A 417 -0.29 17.16 47.40
CA ILE A 417 -1.44 17.05 48.32
C ILE A 417 -1.80 15.57 48.52
N GLU A 418 -1.56 15.05 49.74
CA GLU A 418 -1.93 13.68 50.16
C GLU A 418 -3.42 13.43 49.92
N MET A 419 -3.71 12.50 49.00
CA MET A 419 -5.07 12.06 48.69
C MET A 419 -5.39 10.85 49.56
N THR A 420 -6.57 10.81 50.19
CA THR A 420 -6.93 9.64 51.01
C THR A 420 -7.14 8.41 50.12
N GLN A 421 -6.85 7.21 50.63
CA GLN A 421 -7.03 5.95 49.90
C GLN A 421 -8.47 5.80 49.38
N GLU A 422 -9.46 6.32 50.12
CA GLU A 422 -10.86 6.30 49.75
C GLU A 422 -11.17 7.10 48.46
N GLU A 423 -10.52 8.26 48.27
CA GLU A 423 -10.68 9.04 47.04
C GLU A 423 -10.06 8.36 45.82
N VAL A 424 -8.93 7.65 46.02
CA VAL A 424 -8.29 6.84 44.97
C VAL A 424 -9.23 5.73 44.54
N ASP A 425 -9.78 4.99 45.49
CA ASP A 425 -10.66 3.85 45.22
C ASP A 425 -11.96 4.29 44.53
N LYS A 426 -12.51 5.46 44.89
CA LYS A 426 -13.68 6.04 44.21
C LYS A 426 -13.41 6.38 42.74
N LYS A 427 -12.29 7.05 42.45
CA LYS A 427 -11.91 7.38 41.06
C LYS A 427 -11.64 6.13 40.23
N LEU A 428 -11.00 5.13 40.82
CA LEU A 428 -10.72 3.85 40.17
C LEU A 428 -12.04 3.14 39.81
N ALA A 429 -13.01 3.13 40.73
CA ALA A 429 -14.33 2.56 40.49
C ALA A 429 -15.12 3.29 39.38
N GLU A 430 -15.01 4.61 39.30
CA GLU A 430 -15.61 5.40 38.21
C GLU A 430 -14.99 5.08 36.86
N GLN A 431 -13.65 4.97 36.79
CA GLN A 431 -12.95 4.55 35.56
C GLN A 431 -13.33 3.13 35.14
N SER A 432 -13.42 2.17 36.07
CA SER A 432 -13.87 0.81 35.76
C SER A 432 -15.28 0.78 35.20
N LYS A 433 -16.21 1.59 35.72
CA LYS A 433 -17.57 1.70 35.17
C LYS A 433 -17.59 2.26 33.76
N MET A 434 -16.73 3.25 33.47
CA MET A 434 -16.62 3.83 32.13
C MET A 434 -16.09 2.81 31.13
N PHE A 435 -15.07 2.04 31.51
CA PHE A 435 -14.48 1.00 30.66
C PHE A 435 -15.46 -0.14 30.36
N GLU A 436 -16.27 -0.57 31.35
CA GLU A 436 -17.29 -1.59 31.10
C GLU A 436 -18.37 -1.09 30.14
N LYS A 437 -18.77 0.19 30.24
CA LYS A 437 -19.72 0.78 29.30
C LYS A 437 -19.16 0.83 27.87
N GLU A 438 -17.90 1.23 27.70
CA GLU A 438 -17.23 1.23 26.39
C GLU A 438 -17.13 -0.18 25.79
N LYS A 439 -16.83 -1.18 26.63
CA LYS A 439 -16.76 -2.58 26.21
C LYS A 439 -18.11 -3.09 25.71
N VAL A 440 -19.23 -2.73 26.36
CA VAL A 440 -20.58 -3.10 25.87
C VAL A 440 -20.84 -2.48 24.49
N VAL A 441 -20.55 -1.20 24.31
CA VAL A 441 -20.74 -0.50 23.02
C VAL A 441 -19.89 -1.13 21.91
N ALA A 442 -18.64 -1.47 22.21
CA ALA A 442 -17.75 -2.14 21.26
C ALA A 442 -18.28 -3.53 20.86
N LEU A 443 -18.83 -4.29 21.81
CA LEU A 443 -19.40 -5.61 21.56
C LEU A 443 -20.68 -5.53 20.68
N GLU A 444 -21.55 -4.56 20.96
CA GLU A 444 -22.76 -4.30 20.17
C GLU A 444 -22.42 -3.87 18.74
N THR A 445 -21.40 -3.02 18.58
CA THR A 445 -20.92 -2.59 17.25
C THR A 445 -20.35 -3.76 16.46
N ALA A 446 -19.54 -4.61 17.09
CA ALA A 446 -18.98 -5.80 16.44
C ALA A 446 -20.09 -6.77 15.99
N LYS A 447 -21.14 -6.93 16.80
CA LYS A 447 -22.30 -7.74 16.45
C LYS A 447 -23.04 -7.18 15.22
N ALA A 448 -23.27 -5.87 15.17
CA ALA A 448 -23.93 -5.22 14.03
C ALA A 448 -23.13 -5.37 12.72
N ILE A 449 -21.81 -5.25 12.78
CA ILE A 449 -20.93 -5.47 11.61
C ILE A 449 -21.06 -6.90 11.09
N TRP A 450 -21.03 -7.89 12.00
CA TRP A 450 -21.18 -9.28 11.60
C TRP A 450 -22.56 -9.57 10.97
N GLU A 451 -23.63 -9.02 11.53
CA GLU A 451 -24.98 -9.17 10.97
C GLU A 451 -25.10 -8.55 9.56
N ALA A 452 -24.46 -7.40 9.32
CA ALA A 452 -24.42 -6.76 8.00
C ALA A 452 -23.66 -7.61 6.96
N GLU A 453 -22.55 -8.23 7.34
CA GLU A 453 -21.77 -9.13 6.47
C GLU A 453 -22.60 -10.36 6.04
N ILE A 454 -23.34 -10.96 6.99
CA ILE A 454 -24.26 -12.08 6.69
C ILE A 454 -25.36 -11.64 5.71
N ALA A 455 -25.90 -10.43 5.87
CA ALA A 455 -26.92 -9.89 4.98
C ALA A 455 -26.38 -9.65 3.56
N PHE A 456 -25.15 -9.13 3.44
CA PHE A 456 -24.48 -8.92 2.16
C PHE A 456 -24.31 -10.23 1.39
N GLN A 457 -23.82 -11.29 2.04
CA GLN A 457 -23.64 -12.61 1.43
C GLN A 457 -24.97 -13.21 0.93
N LYS A 458 -26.07 -13.03 1.68
CA LYS A 458 -27.41 -13.45 1.24
C LYS A 458 -27.86 -12.75 -0.04
N ILE A 459 -27.59 -11.44 -0.17
CA ILE A 459 -27.92 -10.65 -1.36
C ILE A 459 -27.11 -11.12 -2.58
N GLU A 460 -25.82 -11.38 -2.42
CA GLU A 460 -24.98 -11.89 -3.51
C GLU A 460 -25.45 -13.27 -3.99
N THR A 461 -25.82 -14.14 -3.04
CA THR A 461 -26.33 -15.48 -3.36
C THR A 461 -27.64 -15.40 -4.15
N ALA A 462 -28.57 -14.54 -3.73
CA ALA A 462 -29.84 -14.32 -4.43
C ALA A 462 -29.63 -13.77 -5.87
N LYS A 463 -28.72 -12.80 -6.04
CA LYS A 463 -28.37 -12.27 -7.38
C LYS A 463 -27.75 -13.33 -8.27
N ARG A 464 -26.96 -14.25 -7.71
CA ARG A 464 -26.38 -15.38 -8.45
C ARG A 464 -27.46 -16.36 -8.93
N GLU A 465 -28.43 -16.68 -8.07
CA GLU A 465 -29.55 -17.55 -8.43
C GLU A 465 -30.43 -16.94 -9.53
N GLU A 466 -30.69 -15.63 -9.47
CA GLU A 466 -31.43 -14.91 -10.51
C GLU A 466 -30.71 -14.98 -11.87
N ARG A 467 -29.39 -14.73 -11.89
CA ARG A 467 -28.57 -14.87 -13.10
C ARG A 467 -28.59 -16.28 -13.65
N LEU A 468 -28.52 -17.31 -12.80
CA LEU A 468 -28.60 -18.70 -13.23
C LEU A 468 -29.95 -19.01 -13.88
N LYS A 469 -31.07 -18.55 -13.31
CA LYS A 469 -32.40 -18.70 -13.94
C LYS A 469 -32.49 -18.02 -15.30
N SER A 470 -31.89 -16.84 -15.46
CA SER A 470 -31.82 -16.16 -16.76
C SER A 470 -31.01 -16.96 -17.79
N ILE A 471 -29.91 -17.59 -17.37
CA ILE A 471 -29.08 -18.44 -18.23
C ILE A 471 -29.85 -19.71 -18.63
N GLU A 472 -30.52 -20.37 -17.69
CA GLU A 472 -31.35 -21.56 -17.96
C GLU A 472 -32.46 -21.24 -18.97
N THR A 473 -33.13 -20.09 -18.80
CA THR A 473 -34.18 -19.62 -19.74
C THR A 473 -33.61 -19.39 -21.14
N ALA A 474 -32.43 -18.76 -21.24
CA ALA A 474 -31.75 -18.55 -22.51
C ALA A 474 -31.37 -19.87 -23.18
N PHE A 475 -30.91 -20.87 -22.40
CA PHE A 475 -30.58 -22.20 -22.90
C PHE A 475 -31.80 -22.92 -23.47
N CYS A 476 -32.95 -22.89 -22.77
CA CYS A 476 -34.20 -23.46 -23.28
C CYS A 476 -34.62 -22.84 -24.62
N LEU A 477 -34.58 -21.50 -24.72
CA LEU A 477 -34.91 -20.79 -25.96
C LEU A 477 -33.96 -21.16 -27.11
N THR A 478 -32.69 -21.43 -26.83
CA THR A 478 -31.75 -21.86 -27.87
C THR A 478 -32.02 -23.27 -28.37
N GLU A 479 -32.49 -24.19 -27.52
CA GLU A 479 -32.87 -25.54 -27.96
C GLU A 479 -34.17 -25.52 -28.78
N GLU A 480 -35.19 -24.77 -28.33
CA GLU A 480 -36.43 -24.58 -29.12
C GLU A 480 -36.13 -23.99 -30.52
N LEU A 481 -35.23 -23.01 -30.60
CA LEU A 481 -34.78 -22.46 -31.88
C LEU A 481 -34.08 -23.49 -32.76
N LYS A 482 -33.26 -24.38 -32.18
CA LYS A 482 -32.61 -25.46 -32.94
C LYS A 482 -33.64 -26.45 -33.52
N GLU A 483 -34.65 -26.81 -32.73
CA GLU A 483 -35.73 -27.69 -33.19
C GLU A 483 -36.52 -27.05 -34.35
N MET A 484 -36.95 -25.80 -34.19
CA MET A 484 -37.65 -25.06 -35.25
C MET A 484 -36.82 -24.97 -36.55
N VAL A 485 -35.51 -24.76 -36.42
CA VAL A 485 -34.60 -24.71 -37.57
C VAL A 485 -34.52 -26.06 -38.28
N ASN A 486 -34.44 -27.15 -37.52
CA ASN A 486 -34.40 -28.50 -38.08
C ASN A 486 -35.71 -28.86 -38.80
N GLU A 487 -36.87 -28.48 -38.25
CA GLU A 487 -38.17 -28.69 -38.90
C GLU A 487 -38.28 -27.92 -40.23
N ILE A 488 -37.81 -26.66 -40.26
CA ILE A 488 -37.79 -25.85 -41.48
C ILE A 488 -36.80 -26.44 -42.49
N ALA A 489 -35.64 -26.93 -42.06
CA ALA A 489 -34.65 -27.55 -42.94
C ALA A 489 -35.20 -28.80 -43.64
N CYS A 490 -35.95 -29.63 -42.92
CA CYS A 490 -36.59 -30.82 -43.49
C CYS A 490 -37.73 -30.49 -44.48
N SER A 491 -38.34 -29.31 -44.37
CA SER A 491 -39.51 -28.92 -45.19
C SER A 491 -39.15 -28.15 -46.47
N VAL A 492 -37.88 -27.73 -46.62
CA VAL A 492 -37.46 -26.77 -47.65
C VAL A 492 -36.20 -27.27 -48.37
N GLU A 493 -36.26 -28.44 -49.01
CA GLU A 493 -35.25 -28.83 -49.99
C GLU A 493 -35.45 -28.03 -51.29
N GLY A 494 -34.67 -26.95 -51.46
CA GLY A 494 -34.50 -26.25 -52.74
C GLY A 494 -34.90 -24.77 -52.82
N ASP A 495 -35.36 -24.13 -51.74
CA ASP A 495 -35.82 -22.73 -51.79
C ASP A 495 -34.78 -21.72 -51.25
N LYS A 496 -34.63 -20.57 -51.93
CA LYS A 496 -33.74 -19.45 -51.58
C LYS A 496 -34.01 -18.86 -50.18
N LYS A 497 -35.18 -19.14 -49.60
CA LYS A 497 -35.49 -18.81 -48.20
C LYS A 497 -34.58 -19.54 -47.21
N PHE A 498 -34.13 -20.76 -47.53
CA PHE A 498 -33.22 -21.54 -46.69
C PHE A 498 -31.84 -20.88 -46.54
N GLU A 499 -31.26 -20.34 -47.62
CA GLU A 499 -29.99 -19.60 -47.55
C GLU A 499 -30.06 -18.36 -46.65
N ARG A 500 -31.23 -17.68 -46.63
CA ARG A 500 -31.44 -16.51 -45.78
C ARG A 500 -31.53 -16.91 -44.31
N LEU A 501 -32.15 -18.05 -44.01
CA LEU A 501 -32.21 -18.64 -42.67
C LEU A 501 -30.81 -19.07 -42.17
N VAL A 502 -30.02 -19.72 -43.02
CA VAL A 502 -28.63 -20.12 -42.72
C VAL A 502 -27.76 -18.90 -42.39
N LYS A 503 -27.93 -17.78 -43.09
CA LYS A 503 -27.23 -16.52 -42.78
C LYS A 503 -27.64 -15.92 -41.44
N VAL A 504 -28.92 -15.96 -41.08
CA VAL A 504 -29.39 -15.52 -39.75
C VAL A 504 -28.80 -16.41 -38.65
N LEU A 505 -28.77 -17.73 -38.84
CA LEU A 505 -28.18 -18.66 -37.86
C LEU A 505 -26.67 -18.48 -37.70
N GLN A 506 -25.96 -18.24 -38.80
CA GLN A 506 -24.53 -17.92 -38.75
C GLN A 506 -24.27 -16.61 -37.99
N SER A 507 -25.18 -15.63 -38.07
CA SER A 507 -25.08 -14.38 -37.31
C SER A 507 -25.37 -14.53 -35.80
N LEU A 508 -26.06 -15.60 -35.39
CA LEU A 508 -26.36 -15.90 -33.99
C LEU A 508 -25.29 -16.76 -33.30
N LYS A 509 -24.39 -17.42 -34.05
CA LYS A 509 -23.25 -18.20 -33.50
C LYS A 509 -22.39 -17.45 -32.46
N PRO A 510 -22.10 -16.14 -32.60
CA PRO A 510 -21.33 -15.40 -31.60
C PRO A 510 -22.07 -15.26 -30.27
N VAL A 511 -23.41 -15.15 -30.30
CA VAL A 511 -24.26 -15.04 -29.10
C VAL A 511 -24.27 -16.37 -28.35
N ALA A 512 -24.45 -17.49 -29.06
CA ALA A 512 -24.37 -18.84 -28.48
C ALA A 512 -22.99 -19.13 -27.87
N LYS A 513 -21.90 -18.76 -28.57
CA LYS A 513 -20.53 -18.90 -28.06
C LYS A 513 -20.28 -18.03 -26.82
N GLY A 514 -20.87 -16.84 -26.76
CA GLY A 514 -20.83 -15.97 -25.59
C GLY A 514 -21.49 -16.58 -24.36
N ILE A 515 -22.63 -17.25 -24.54
CA ILE A 515 -23.37 -17.96 -23.47
C ILE A 515 -22.57 -19.19 -22.98
N GLU A 516 -21.98 -19.98 -23.88
CA GLU A 516 -21.10 -21.11 -23.52
C GLU A 516 -19.86 -20.66 -22.74
N THR A 517 -19.22 -19.56 -23.14
CA THR A 517 -18.08 -19.03 -22.38
C THR A 517 -18.46 -18.50 -21.00
N ALA A 518 -19.71 -18.01 -20.83
CA ALA A 518 -20.22 -17.58 -19.52
C ALA A 518 -20.55 -18.77 -18.60
N SER A 519 -20.98 -19.91 -19.14
CA SER A 519 -21.27 -21.12 -18.34
C SER A 519 -20.01 -21.89 -17.92
N VAL A 520 -18.97 -21.90 -18.76
CA VAL A 520 -17.67 -22.54 -18.46
C VAL A 520 -16.89 -21.81 -17.35
N GLY A 521 -17.14 -20.50 -17.16
CA GLY A 521 -16.58 -19.73 -16.03
C GLY A 521 -17.21 -20.07 -14.67
N THR A 522 -18.35 -20.77 -14.64
CA THR A 522 -19.01 -21.26 -13.42
C THR A 522 -18.86 -22.77 -13.31
N ASN A 523 -17.65 -23.24 -12.98
CA ASN A 523 -17.44 -24.66 -12.72
C ASN A 523 -18.18 -25.05 -11.41
N ILE A 524 -19.36 -25.64 -11.55
CA ILE A 524 -20.16 -26.18 -10.43
C ILE A 524 -19.46 -27.45 -9.95
N ASN A 525 -18.54 -27.29 -9.00
CA ASN A 525 -18.10 -28.40 -8.16
C ASN A 525 -19.28 -28.78 -7.25
N LYS A 526 -20.06 -29.79 -7.64
CA LYS A 526 -21.03 -30.44 -6.76
C LYS A 526 -20.26 -31.02 -5.58
N GLY A 527 -20.37 -30.36 -4.43
CA GLY A 527 -19.66 -30.74 -3.20
C GLY A 527 -19.96 -32.19 -2.79
N LYS A 528 -18.90 -32.99 -2.68
CA LYS A 528 -18.87 -34.08 -1.70
C LYS A 528 -18.58 -33.44 -0.34
N ALA A 529 -19.50 -33.62 0.59
CA ALA A 529 -19.36 -33.21 1.97
C ALA A 529 -18.06 -33.80 2.56
N PHE A 530 -17.23 -32.93 3.11
CA PHE A 530 -16.03 -33.31 3.86
C PHE A 530 -16.45 -33.60 5.31
N VAL A 531 -16.41 -34.87 5.70
CA VAL A 531 -16.49 -35.32 7.10
C VAL A 531 -15.06 -35.33 7.64
N PRO A 532 -14.77 -34.72 8.81
CA PRO A 532 -13.41 -34.75 9.35
C PRO A 532 -13.15 -36.11 9.99
N SER A 533 -12.21 -36.87 9.45
CA SER A 533 -11.61 -38.01 10.13
C SER A 533 -10.12 -37.80 10.36
N SER A 534 -9.78 -37.93 11.62
CA SER A 534 -8.49 -37.93 12.31
C SER A 534 -7.38 -38.81 11.67
N VAL A 535 -6.15 -38.29 11.81
CA VAL A 535 -4.93 -38.99 12.31
C VAL A 535 -4.08 -39.84 11.33
N ASN A 536 -2.80 -39.45 11.30
CA ASN A 536 -1.54 -40.16 11.00
C ASN A 536 -1.09 -40.44 9.56
N GLY A 537 0.19 -40.10 9.28
CA GLY A 537 1.03 -40.85 8.34
C GLY A 537 2.01 -40.04 7.50
N THR A 538 3.19 -39.77 8.07
CA THR A 538 4.50 -39.52 7.44
C THR A 538 4.73 -40.00 6.00
N THR A 539 5.27 -39.16 5.10
CA THR A 539 6.68 -39.13 4.66
C THR A 539 6.85 -38.18 3.46
N ALA A 540 7.94 -37.41 3.49
CA ALA A 540 8.30 -36.40 2.50
C ALA A 540 9.25 -36.98 1.45
N GLU A 541 9.05 -36.63 0.18
CA GLU A 541 10.12 -36.54 -0.82
C GLU A 541 9.87 -35.35 -1.74
N THR A 542 10.68 -34.29 -1.58
CA THR A 542 10.72 -33.14 -2.48
C THR A 542 11.98 -33.26 -3.34
N LYS A 543 11.82 -33.50 -4.64
CA LYS A 543 12.90 -33.39 -5.63
C LYS A 543 13.06 -31.92 -6.05
N ILE A 544 14.20 -31.35 -5.72
CA ILE A 544 14.69 -30.05 -6.20
C ILE A 544 15.37 -30.27 -7.55
N TYR A 545 14.94 -29.54 -8.60
CA TYR A 545 15.75 -29.36 -9.80
C TYR A 545 16.33 -27.94 -9.81
N ARG A 546 17.66 -27.84 -9.88
CA ARG A 546 18.42 -26.60 -10.07
C ARG A 546 18.24 -26.10 -11.52
N SER A 547 18.00 -24.81 -11.69
CA SER A 547 18.11 -24.10 -12.97
C SER A 547 19.58 -23.79 -13.29
N MET A 548 19.92 -23.87 -14.58
CA MET A 548 21.08 -23.19 -15.18
C MET A 548 20.68 -21.78 -15.60
#